data_AF-A0A7Y4VEW9-F1
#
_entry.id   AF-A0A7Y4VEW9-F1
#
_cell.length_a   1.000
_cell.length_b   1.000
_cell.length_c   1.000
_cell.angle_alpha   90.00
_cell.angle_beta   90.00
_cell.angle_gamma   90.00
#
_symmetry.space_group_name_H-M   'P 1'
#
loop_
_entity.id
_entity.type
_entity.pdbx_description
1 polymer ?
#
loop_
_entity_poly.entity_id
_entity_poly.type
_entity_poly.pdbx_seq_one_letter_code
_entity_poly.pdbx_strand_id
1 'polypeptide(L)'
;MKTLLPWLVAIVALGVAGALWSNGKTNSAELAKLQLQVQETESLRAEIAELKKTVLPADELERLRRDNQELIRLRGEVGMIRKEKEQVAKQLSSAQTTIVGVQQQQQQQLQQLQTENQRLLGTVQQSRQQTAANACINNLRQIDGAKQQWALENNKAGEAVPKKEDLLPYFPEQKSPACPGQGTYTLNAVNAHPACSVSGHALPKQE
;
A
#
# COMPACT_ATOMS: atom_id res chain seq x y z
N MET A 1 -37.81 -134.60 3.06
CA MET A 1 -37.60 -133.14 3.09
C MET A 1 -36.24 -132.78 3.72
N LYS A 2 -35.10 -133.17 3.13
CA LYS A 2 -33.75 -132.88 3.70
C LYS A 2 -32.72 -132.34 2.69
N THR A 3 -33.10 -132.10 1.42
CA THR A 3 -32.18 -131.63 0.36
C THR A 3 -32.36 -130.17 -0.07
N LEU A 4 -33.41 -129.47 0.40
CA LEU A 4 -33.72 -128.09 -0.02
C LEU A 4 -33.13 -127.00 0.92
N LEU A 5 -32.81 -127.34 2.17
CA LEU A 5 -32.25 -126.41 3.16
C LEU A 5 -30.89 -125.79 2.77
N PRO A 6 -29.88 -126.55 2.26
CA PRO A 6 -28.59 -125.96 1.90
C PRO A 6 -28.67 -125.00 0.71
N TRP A 7 -29.61 -125.21 -0.22
CA TRP A 7 -29.82 -124.34 -1.37
C TRP A 7 -30.45 -122.99 -0.99
N LEU A 8 -31.37 -122.97 -0.02
CA LEU A 8 -31.92 -121.72 0.50
C LEU A 8 -30.86 -120.86 1.21
N VAL A 9 -29.99 -121.48 2.00
CA VAL A 9 -28.87 -120.78 2.66
C VAL A 9 -27.89 -120.22 1.63
N ALA A 10 -27.59 -120.96 0.56
CA ALA A 10 -26.73 -120.49 -0.52
C ALA A 10 -27.33 -119.28 -1.26
N ILE A 11 -28.64 -119.29 -1.55
CA ILE A 11 -29.33 -118.17 -2.21
C ILE A 11 -29.35 -116.92 -1.31
N VAL A 12 -29.62 -117.10 -0.01
CA VAL A 12 -29.58 -115.99 0.95
C VAL A 12 -28.16 -115.44 1.10
N ALA A 13 -27.14 -116.31 1.19
CA ALA A 13 -25.74 -115.89 1.25
C ALA A 13 -25.30 -115.13 -0.02
N LEU A 14 -25.74 -115.58 -1.21
CA LEU A 14 -25.52 -114.88 -2.46
C LEU A 14 -26.25 -113.52 -2.52
N GLY A 15 -27.48 -113.44 -1.99
CA GLY A 15 -28.22 -112.19 -1.89
C GLY A 15 -27.55 -111.18 -0.96
N VAL A 16 -27.06 -111.64 0.20
CA VAL A 16 -26.31 -110.82 1.17
C VAL A 16 -24.97 -110.38 0.58
N ALA A 17 -24.24 -111.28 -0.09
CA ALA A 17 -23.00 -110.95 -0.78
C ALA A 17 -23.22 -109.91 -1.91
N GLY A 18 -24.31 -110.06 -2.67
CA GLY A 18 -24.71 -109.11 -3.70
C GLY A 18 -25.05 -107.72 -3.15
N ALA A 19 -25.76 -107.65 -2.01
CA ALA A 19 -26.10 -106.39 -1.34
C ALA A 19 -24.87 -105.70 -0.71
N LEU A 20 -23.95 -106.46 -0.10
CA LEU A 20 -22.70 -105.90 0.43
C LEU A 20 -21.79 -105.37 -0.68
N TRP A 21 -21.77 -106.03 -1.84
CA TRP A 21 -21.02 -105.57 -3.01
C TRP A 21 -21.64 -104.34 -3.65
N SER A 22 -22.98 -104.26 -3.76
CA SER A 22 -23.65 -103.07 -4.30
C SER A 22 -23.46 -101.85 -3.40
N ASN A 23 -23.62 -102.01 -2.08
CA ASN A 23 -23.36 -100.95 -1.10
C ASN A 23 -21.88 -100.54 -1.07
N GLY A 24 -20.95 -101.49 -1.23
CA GLY A 24 -19.53 -101.18 -1.37
C GLY A 24 -19.22 -100.35 -2.61
N LYS A 25 -19.89 -100.63 -3.74
CA LYS A 25 -19.75 -99.88 -4.97
C LYS A 25 -20.33 -98.47 -4.86
N THR A 26 -21.51 -98.31 -4.26
CA THR A 26 -22.11 -96.98 -4.03
C THR A 26 -21.25 -96.13 -3.09
N ASN A 27 -20.76 -96.73 -1.99
CA ASN A 27 -19.86 -96.05 -1.05
C ASN A 27 -18.53 -95.67 -1.72
N SER A 28 -17.97 -96.52 -2.59
CA SER A 28 -16.74 -96.19 -3.33
C SER A 28 -16.93 -95.05 -4.33
N ALA A 29 -18.09 -94.97 -4.98
CA ALA A 29 -18.43 -93.90 -5.90
C ALA A 29 -18.70 -92.57 -5.16
N GLU A 30 -19.28 -92.65 -3.97
CA GLU A 30 -19.47 -91.49 -3.08
C GLU A 30 -18.12 -90.98 -2.54
N LEU A 31 -17.22 -91.88 -2.11
CA LEU A 31 -15.86 -91.54 -1.70
C LEU A 31 -15.07 -90.86 -2.82
N ALA A 32 -15.16 -91.33 -4.06
CA ALA A 32 -14.52 -90.70 -5.20
C ALA A 32 -15.06 -89.28 -5.49
N LYS A 33 -16.38 -89.07 -5.33
CA LYS A 33 -16.99 -87.72 -5.45
C LYS A 33 -16.56 -86.80 -4.32
N LEU A 34 -16.52 -87.31 -3.09
CA LEU A 34 -16.02 -86.58 -1.92
C LEU A 34 -14.55 -86.18 -2.10
N GLN A 35 -13.71 -87.07 -2.62
CA GLN A 35 -12.30 -86.77 -2.93
C GLN A 35 -12.19 -85.66 -3.99
N LEU A 36 -13.03 -85.70 -5.02
CA LEU A 36 -13.04 -84.69 -6.07
C LEU A 36 -13.48 -83.34 -5.52
N GLN A 37 -14.49 -83.30 -4.63
CA GLN A 37 -14.88 -82.08 -3.91
C GLN A 37 -13.76 -81.56 -3.00
N VAL A 38 -13.05 -82.44 -2.28
CA VAL A 38 -11.90 -82.04 -1.47
C VAL A 38 -10.82 -81.42 -2.35
N GLN A 39 -10.47 -82.06 -3.48
CA GLN A 39 -9.48 -81.54 -4.42
C GLN A 39 -9.90 -80.19 -5.04
N GLU A 40 -11.18 -80.04 -5.40
CA GLU A 40 -11.74 -78.77 -5.87
C GLU A 40 -11.57 -77.68 -4.79
N THR A 41 -11.90 -77.98 -3.53
CA THR A 41 -11.73 -77.01 -2.43
C THR A 41 -10.27 -76.65 -2.18
N GLU A 42 -9.33 -77.60 -2.35
CA GLU A 42 -7.90 -77.33 -2.25
C GLU A 42 -7.41 -76.44 -3.40
N SER A 43 -7.88 -76.67 -4.63
CA SER A 43 -7.53 -75.84 -5.79
C SER A 43 -8.03 -74.40 -5.64
N LEU A 44 -9.27 -74.22 -5.20
CA LEU A 44 -9.85 -72.90 -4.93
C LEU A 44 -9.11 -72.20 -3.77
N ARG A 45 -8.67 -72.94 -2.75
CA ARG A 45 -7.83 -72.40 -1.67
C ARG A 45 -6.47 -71.94 -2.18
N ALA A 46 -5.85 -72.67 -3.10
CA ALA A 46 -4.58 -72.29 -3.72
C ALA A 46 -4.72 -71.03 -4.59
N GLU A 47 -5.79 -70.94 -5.39
CA GLU A 47 -6.09 -69.74 -6.18
C GLU A 47 -6.36 -68.51 -5.31
N ILE A 48 -7.12 -68.67 -4.22
CA ILE A 48 -7.32 -67.61 -3.22
C ILE A 48 -5.99 -67.21 -2.56
N ALA A 49 -5.08 -68.15 -2.30
CA ALA A 49 -3.77 -67.84 -1.73
C ALA A 49 -2.88 -67.05 -2.69
N GLU A 50 -2.95 -67.34 -3.99
CA GLU A 50 -2.19 -66.60 -5.02
C GLU A 50 -2.76 -65.20 -5.27
N LEU A 51 -4.10 -65.08 -5.33
CA LEU A 51 -4.78 -63.79 -5.39
C LEU A 51 -4.47 -62.94 -4.16
N LYS A 52 -4.36 -63.53 -2.97
CA LYS A 52 -3.94 -62.83 -1.74
C LYS A 52 -2.51 -62.28 -1.79
N LYS A 53 -1.61 -62.85 -2.60
CA LYS A 53 -0.24 -62.30 -2.77
C LYS A 53 -0.22 -61.08 -3.69
N THR A 54 -1.13 -61.02 -4.66
CA THR A 54 -1.27 -59.87 -5.57
C THR A 54 -2.14 -58.75 -4.99
N VAL A 55 -3.02 -59.06 -4.03
CA VAL A 55 -3.77 -58.06 -3.26
C VAL A 55 -2.83 -57.36 -2.28
N LEU A 56 -2.80 -56.02 -2.35
CA LEU A 56 -2.12 -55.17 -1.36
C LEU A 56 -2.55 -55.57 0.06
N PRO A 57 -1.62 -55.78 1.01
CA PRO A 57 -1.97 -56.11 2.38
C PRO A 57 -2.90 -55.03 2.94
N ALA A 58 -3.90 -55.45 3.71
CA ALA A 58 -4.95 -54.55 4.22
C ALA A 58 -4.37 -53.30 4.93
N ASP A 59 -3.25 -53.49 5.64
CA ASP A 59 -2.53 -52.43 6.34
C ASP A 59 -1.97 -51.34 5.40
N GLU A 60 -1.49 -51.74 4.20
CA GLU A 60 -0.96 -50.81 3.20
C GLU A 60 -2.09 -50.02 2.53
N LEU A 61 -3.23 -50.67 2.27
CA LEU A 61 -4.42 -49.98 1.77
C LEU A 61 -4.95 -48.96 2.79
N GLU A 62 -4.96 -49.30 4.07
CA GLU A 62 -5.35 -48.37 5.12
C GLU A 62 -4.37 -47.21 5.27
N ARG A 63 -3.06 -47.47 5.17
CA ARG A 63 -2.05 -46.40 5.15
C ARG A 63 -2.26 -45.45 3.98
N LEU A 64 -2.39 -45.97 2.76
CA LEU A 64 -2.62 -45.15 1.57
C LEU A 64 -3.91 -44.33 1.68
N ARG A 65 -4.96 -44.86 2.32
CA ARG A 65 -6.19 -44.10 2.60
C ARG A 65 -5.95 -42.94 3.56
N ARG A 66 -5.20 -43.17 4.66
CA ARG A 66 -4.81 -42.11 5.60
C ARG A 66 -3.96 -41.05 4.90
N ASP A 67 -2.97 -41.47 4.12
CA ASP A 67 -2.10 -40.57 3.37
C ASP A 67 -2.91 -39.75 2.34
N ASN A 68 -3.90 -40.34 1.66
CA ASN A 68 -4.77 -39.60 0.74
C ASN A 68 -5.66 -38.56 1.45
N GLN A 69 -6.19 -38.90 2.62
CA GLN A 69 -6.96 -37.95 3.44
C GLN A 69 -6.08 -36.78 3.89
N GLU A 70 -4.85 -37.06 4.30
CA GLU A 70 -3.87 -36.04 4.65
C GLU A 70 -3.51 -35.15 3.45
N LEU A 71 -3.29 -35.74 2.27
CA LEU A 71 -3.03 -34.99 1.05
C LEU A 71 -4.18 -34.04 0.67
N ILE A 72 -5.44 -34.47 0.82
CA ILE A 72 -6.61 -33.61 0.59
C ILE A 72 -6.63 -32.46 1.59
N ARG A 73 -6.34 -32.74 2.87
CA ARG A 73 -6.26 -31.71 3.92
C ARG A 73 -5.16 -30.69 3.62
N LEU A 74 -3.94 -31.15 3.38
CA LEU A 74 -2.78 -30.29 3.08
C LEU A 74 -3.01 -29.47 1.81
N ARG A 75 -3.65 -30.05 0.78
CA ARG A 75 -4.05 -29.29 -0.42
C ARG A 75 -5.00 -28.15 -0.06
N GLY A 76 -5.95 -28.39 0.85
CA GLY A 76 -6.84 -27.36 1.38
C GLY A 76 -6.07 -26.24 2.10
N GLU A 77 -5.18 -26.61 3.01
CA GLU A 77 -4.33 -25.67 3.77
C GLU A 77 -3.44 -24.83 2.82
N VAL A 78 -2.78 -25.47 1.84
CA VAL A 78 -1.99 -24.76 0.81
C VAL A 78 -2.87 -23.81 -0.01
N GLY A 79 -4.11 -24.19 -0.30
CA GLY A 79 -5.09 -23.32 -0.97
C GLY A 79 -5.44 -22.08 -0.15
N MET A 80 -5.63 -22.24 1.16
CA MET A 80 -5.90 -21.13 2.08
C MET A 80 -4.70 -20.19 2.21
N ILE A 81 -3.51 -20.75 2.43
CA ILE A 81 -2.26 -19.97 2.52
C ILE A 81 -2.02 -19.15 1.25
N ARG A 82 -2.31 -19.72 0.07
CA ARG A 82 -2.19 -18.98 -1.20
C ARG A 82 -3.17 -17.81 -1.28
N LYS A 83 -4.42 -17.98 -0.83
CA LYS A 83 -5.41 -16.90 -0.79
C LYS A 83 -5.00 -15.79 0.18
N GLU A 84 -4.53 -16.14 1.37
CA GLU A 84 -4.03 -15.17 2.36
C GLU A 84 -2.83 -14.41 1.82
N LYS A 85 -1.86 -15.09 1.19
CA LYS A 85 -0.72 -14.45 0.54
C LYS A 85 -1.16 -13.45 -0.53
N GLU A 86 -2.14 -13.80 -1.36
CA GLU A 86 -2.67 -12.90 -2.38
C GLU A 86 -3.37 -11.68 -1.76
N GLN A 87 -4.11 -11.88 -0.66
CA GLN A 87 -4.75 -10.79 0.08
C GLN A 87 -3.71 -9.83 0.69
N VAL A 88 -2.67 -10.37 1.33
CA VAL A 88 -1.57 -9.57 1.89
C VAL A 88 -0.80 -8.82 0.79
N ALA A 89 -0.56 -9.46 -0.36
CA ALA A 89 0.07 -8.79 -1.51
C ALA A 89 -0.79 -7.63 -2.04
N LYS A 90 -2.11 -7.82 -2.12
CA LYS A 90 -3.06 -6.75 -2.47
C LYS A 90 -3.02 -5.61 -1.45
N GLN A 91 -3.06 -5.93 -0.15
CA GLN A 91 -2.95 -4.92 0.92
C GLN A 91 -1.62 -4.16 0.87
N LEU A 92 -0.50 -4.83 0.57
CA LEU A 92 0.79 -4.17 0.42
C LEU A 92 0.79 -3.22 -0.78
N SER A 93 0.24 -3.65 -1.92
CA SER A 93 0.13 -2.79 -3.11
C SER A 93 -0.76 -1.57 -2.88
N SER A 94 -1.89 -1.71 -2.16
CA SER A 94 -2.77 -0.59 -1.83
C SER A 94 -2.13 0.34 -0.80
N ALA A 95 -1.49 -0.21 0.24
CA ALA A 95 -0.74 0.58 1.22
C ALA A 95 0.42 1.35 0.56
N GLN A 96 1.16 0.71 -0.34
CA GLN A 96 2.25 1.36 -1.08
C GLN A 96 1.72 2.46 -2.00
N THR A 97 0.58 2.25 -2.67
CA THR A 97 -0.09 3.28 -3.47
C THR A 97 -0.50 4.47 -2.60
N THR A 98 -1.07 4.23 -1.41
CA THR A 98 -1.40 5.29 -0.46
C THR A 98 -0.16 6.04 0.02
N ILE A 99 0.93 5.34 0.33
CA ILE A 99 2.20 5.98 0.75
C ILE A 99 2.76 6.86 -0.37
N VAL A 100 2.80 6.37 -1.61
CA VAL A 100 3.27 7.17 -2.77
C VAL A 100 2.36 8.37 -2.99
N GLY A 101 1.04 8.21 -2.89
CA GLY A 101 0.09 9.31 -3.00
C GLY A 101 0.29 10.37 -1.91
N VAL A 102 0.44 9.95 -0.65
CA VAL A 102 0.73 10.85 0.48
C VAL A 102 2.08 11.54 0.31
N GLN A 103 3.11 10.81 -0.13
CA GLN A 103 4.45 11.36 -0.35
C GLN A 103 4.44 12.40 -1.49
N GLN A 104 3.71 12.14 -2.57
CA GLN A 104 3.55 13.08 -3.68
C GLN A 104 2.78 14.33 -3.24
N GLN A 105 1.70 14.16 -2.47
CA GLN A 105 0.94 15.27 -1.90
C GLN A 105 1.81 16.12 -0.97
N GLN A 106 2.62 15.48 -0.13
CA GLN A 106 3.55 16.18 0.76
C GLN A 106 4.59 16.98 -0.03
N GLN A 107 5.15 16.40 -1.10
CA GLN A 107 6.12 17.10 -1.95
C GLN A 107 5.49 18.32 -2.64
N GLN A 108 4.24 18.20 -3.12
CA GLN A 108 3.50 19.32 -3.70
C GLN A 108 3.24 20.42 -2.68
N GLN A 109 2.84 20.07 -1.45
CA GLN A 109 2.60 21.04 -0.39
C GLN A 109 3.87 21.82 -0.03
N LEU A 110 5.02 21.14 0.05
CA LEU A 110 6.30 21.81 0.29
C LEU A 110 6.66 22.81 -0.82
N GLN A 111 6.41 22.45 -2.07
CA GLN A 111 6.66 23.35 -3.20
C GLN A 111 5.73 24.57 -3.18
N GLN A 112 4.46 24.37 -2.81
CA GLN A 112 3.49 25.47 -2.64
C GLN A 112 3.95 26.44 -1.55
N LEU A 113 4.34 25.93 -0.39
CA LEU A 113 4.83 26.77 0.72
C LEU A 113 6.08 27.56 0.33
N GLN A 114 7.01 26.97 -0.44
CA GLN A 114 8.18 27.70 -0.93
C GLN A 114 7.78 28.83 -1.89
N THR A 115 6.85 28.56 -2.81
CA THR A 115 6.34 29.55 -3.75
C THR A 115 5.60 30.68 -3.03
N GLU A 116 4.79 30.33 -2.03
CA GLU A 116 4.07 31.30 -1.21
C GLU A 116 5.03 32.19 -0.42
N ASN A 117 6.05 31.63 0.23
CA ASN A 117 7.07 32.41 0.93
C ASN A 117 7.79 33.38 0.00
N GLN A 118 8.14 32.96 -1.22
CA GLN A 118 8.75 33.86 -2.21
C GLN A 118 7.82 35.00 -2.62
N ARG A 119 6.52 34.72 -2.80
CA ARG A 119 5.51 35.76 -3.10
C ARG A 119 5.38 36.75 -1.96
N LEU A 120 5.31 36.26 -0.72
CA LEU A 120 5.23 37.10 0.47
C LEU A 120 6.47 37.99 0.63
N LEU A 121 7.66 37.47 0.34
CA LEU A 121 8.88 38.28 0.34
C LEU A 121 8.80 39.42 -0.69
N GLY A 122 8.30 39.14 -1.90
CA GLY A 122 8.10 40.15 -2.93
C GLY A 122 7.09 41.23 -2.53
N THR A 123 5.94 40.86 -1.97
CA THR A 123 4.91 41.82 -1.54
C THR A 123 5.40 42.70 -0.39
N VAL A 124 6.12 42.12 0.58
CA VAL A 124 6.72 42.87 1.69
C VAL A 124 7.76 43.86 1.18
N GLN A 125 8.61 43.47 0.23
CA GLN A 125 9.60 44.37 -0.36
C GLN A 125 8.93 45.54 -1.10
N GLN A 126 7.91 45.27 -1.92
CA GLN A 126 7.16 46.30 -2.63
C GLN A 126 6.47 47.28 -1.66
N SER A 127 5.81 46.75 -0.64
CA SER A 127 5.16 47.56 0.39
C SER A 127 6.17 48.46 1.11
N ARG A 128 7.34 47.93 1.49
CA ARG A 128 8.42 48.72 2.11
C ARG A 128 8.91 49.84 1.20
N GLN A 129 9.10 49.56 -0.09
CA GLN A 129 9.51 50.57 -1.07
C GLN A 129 8.45 51.68 -1.20
N GLN A 130 7.17 51.31 -1.26
CA GLN A 130 6.08 52.27 -1.34
C GLN A 130 5.96 53.13 -0.08
N THR A 131 6.07 52.54 1.12
CA THR A 131 6.09 53.28 2.39
C THR A 131 7.28 54.23 2.46
N ALA A 132 8.47 53.80 2.04
CA ALA A 132 9.65 54.64 1.98
C ALA A 132 9.48 55.83 1.02
N ALA A 133 8.88 55.59 -0.16
CA ALA A 133 8.58 56.65 -1.12
C ALA A 133 7.59 57.67 -0.55
N ASN A 134 6.49 57.20 0.06
CA ASN A 134 5.50 58.07 0.68
C ASN A 134 6.07 58.93 1.81
N ALA A 135 6.92 58.34 2.67
CA ALA A 135 7.61 59.08 3.73
C ALA A 135 8.60 60.11 3.15
N CYS A 136 9.31 59.77 2.07
CA CYS A 136 10.18 60.71 1.38
C CYS A 136 9.40 61.89 0.79
N ILE A 137 8.25 61.64 0.16
CA ILE A 137 7.38 62.68 -0.39
C ILE A 137 6.87 63.60 0.73
N ASN A 138 6.51 63.06 1.89
CA ASN A 138 6.13 63.87 3.05
C ASN A 138 7.29 64.77 3.52
N ASN A 139 8.50 64.22 3.62
CA ASN A 139 9.69 65.00 3.97
C ASN A 139 9.93 66.15 2.97
N LEU A 140 9.75 65.91 1.66
CA LEU A 140 9.85 66.96 0.64
C LEU A 140 8.82 68.08 0.87
N ARG A 141 7.58 67.75 1.26
CA ARG A 141 6.55 68.76 1.60
C ARG A 141 6.94 69.59 2.82
N GLN A 142 7.50 68.95 3.85
CA GLN A 142 7.98 69.65 5.05
C GLN A 142 9.13 70.60 4.70
N ILE A 143 10.07 70.16 3.86
CA ILE A 143 11.18 71.00 3.38
C ILE A 143 10.63 72.19 2.58
N ASP A 144 9.68 71.95 1.68
CA ASP A 144 9.06 73.00 0.87
C ASP A 144 8.37 74.06 1.75
N GLY A 145 7.58 73.62 2.73
CA GLY A 145 6.96 74.52 3.71
C GLY A 145 7.96 75.31 4.55
N ALA A 146 9.03 74.66 5.03
CA ALA A 146 10.10 75.33 5.77
C ALA A 146 10.79 76.43 4.93
N LYS A 147 11.05 76.17 3.64
CA LYS A 147 11.61 77.16 2.72
C LYS A 147 10.70 78.37 2.55
N GLN A 148 9.41 78.13 2.36
CA GLN A 148 8.42 79.20 2.22
C GLN A 148 8.34 80.03 3.50
N GLN A 149 8.30 79.39 4.68
CA GLN A 149 8.26 80.09 5.97
C GLN A 149 9.52 80.94 6.21
N TRP A 150 10.70 80.36 5.96
CA TRP A 150 11.96 81.08 6.04
C TRP A 150 11.98 82.32 5.15
N ALA A 151 11.48 82.19 3.92
CA ALA A 151 11.45 83.30 2.97
C ALA A 151 10.52 84.44 3.43
N LEU A 152 9.35 84.09 3.98
CA LEU A 152 8.39 85.05 4.53
C LEU A 152 8.99 85.81 5.73
N GLU A 153 9.57 85.10 6.69
CA GLU A 153 10.12 85.72 7.90
C GLU A 153 11.36 86.58 7.63
N ASN A 154 12.16 86.21 6.64
CA ASN A 154 13.41 86.90 6.31
C ASN A 154 13.30 87.83 5.09
N ASN A 155 12.08 88.11 4.62
CA ASN A 155 11.79 88.95 3.45
C ASN A 155 12.63 88.57 2.22
N LYS A 156 12.71 87.28 1.90
CA LYS A 156 13.48 86.75 0.77
C LYS A 156 12.61 86.66 -0.48
N ALA A 157 13.23 86.92 -1.63
CA ALA A 157 12.61 86.69 -2.93
C ALA A 157 12.47 85.20 -3.26
N GLY A 158 11.63 84.85 -4.23
CA GLY A 158 11.39 83.47 -4.64
C GLY A 158 12.64 82.76 -5.18
N GLU A 159 13.58 83.51 -5.76
CA GLU A 159 14.83 83.01 -6.33
C GLU A 159 15.90 82.73 -5.25
N ALA A 160 15.66 83.16 -4.00
CA ALA A 160 16.60 82.92 -2.92
C ALA A 160 16.72 81.42 -2.61
N VAL A 161 17.95 80.96 -2.39
CA VAL A 161 18.25 79.58 -2.00
C VAL A 161 18.63 79.58 -0.51
N PRO A 162 17.84 78.95 0.38
CA PRO A 162 18.21 78.83 1.78
C PRO A 162 19.38 77.86 1.96
N LYS A 163 20.19 78.09 2.99
CA LYS A 163 21.15 77.09 3.47
C LYS A 163 20.43 76.08 4.36
N LYS A 164 21.09 74.95 4.61
CA LYS A 164 20.52 73.91 5.47
C LYS A 164 20.27 74.43 6.88
N GLU A 165 21.19 75.23 7.39
CA GLU A 165 21.16 75.82 8.73
C GLU A 165 19.99 76.80 8.90
N ASP A 166 19.65 77.52 7.84
CA ASP A 166 18.52 78.45 7.81
C ASP A 166 17.17 77.74 8.02
N LEU A 167 17.08 76.46 7.62
CA LEU A 167 15.85 75.69 7.71
C LEU A 167 15.73 74.85 9.00
N LEU A 168 16.82 74.64 9.73
CA LEU A 168 16.80 73.83 10.97
C LEU A 168 15.76 74.33 11.98
N PRO A 169 15.57 75.63 12.24
CA PRO A 169 14.57 76.11 13.20
C PRO A 169 13.13 75.70 12.89
N TYR A 170 12.81 75.37 11.64
CA TYR A 170 11.46 75.02 11.18
C TYR A 170 11.19 73.50 11.21
N PHE A 171 12.19 72.69 11.60
CA PHE A 171 12.03 71.25 11.75
C PHE A 171 11.95 70.83 13.22
N PRO A 172 11.24 69.73 13.53
CA PRO A 172 11.32 69.10 14.84
C PRO A 172 12.78 68.79 15.21
N GLU A 173 13.12 69.00 16.49
CA GLU A 173 14.47 68.76 17.03
C GLU A 173 15.59 69.55 16.33
N GLN A 174 15.24 70.58 15.55
CA GLN A 174 16.18 71.33 14.71
C GLN A 174 17.02 70.45 13.79
N LYS A 175 16.41 69.37 13.26
CA LYS A 175 17.09 68.39 12.43
C LYS A 175 16.38 68.20 11.10
N SER A 176 17.14 68.34 10.01
CA SER A 176 16.62 68.05 8.66
C SER A 176 16.14 66.60 8.56
N PRO A 177 14.97 66.34 7.95
CA PRO A 177 14.51 64.97 7.75
C PRO A 177 15.50 64.17 6.90
N ALA A 178 15.58 62.87 7.16
CA ALA A 178 16.39 61.94 6.39
C ALA A 178 15.53 61.17 5.38
N CYS A 179 16.08 60.86 4.20
CA CYS A 179 15.39 60.01 3.23
C CYS A 179 15.45 58.55 3.68
N PRO A 180 14.32 57.83 3.81
CA PRO A 180 14.33 56.40 4.15
C PRO A 180 14.94 55.53 3.05
N GLY A 181 14.99 56.04 1.81
CA GLY A 181 15.71 55.44 0.68
C GLY A 181 17.20 55.79 0.63
N GLN A 182 17.76 56.39 1.70
CA GLN A 182 19.15 56.83 1.80
C GLN A 182 19.58 57.87 0.74
N GLY A 183 18.60 58.58 0.16
CA GLY A 183 18.85 59.72 -0.72
C GLY A 183 19.23 60.99 0.01
N THR A 184 19.72 61.97 -0.75
CA THR A 184 20.00 63.32 -0.28
C THR A 184 18.94 64.29 -0.80
N TYR A 185 18.55 65.26 0.02
CA TYR A 185 17.65 66.32 -0.38
C TYR A 185 18.42 67.53 -0.91
N THR A 186 17.96 68.06 -2.04
CA THR A 186 18.40 69.34 -2.62
C THR A 186 17.31 70.36 -2.40
N LEU A 187 17.64 71.48 -1.74
CA LEU A 187 16.64 72.48 -1.34
C LEU A 187 16.06 73.26 -2.52
N ASN A 188 16.88 73.62 -3.50
CA ASN A 188 16.55 74.55 -4.59
C ASN A 188 16.10 75.95 -4.10
N ALA A 189 15.84 76.86 -5.03
CA ALA A 189 15.29 78.19 -4.73
C ALA A 189 13.89 78.09 -4.12
N VAL A 190 13.44 79.11 -3.38
CA VAL A 190 12.12 79.11 -2.71
C VAL A 190 10.97 78.84 -3.70
N ASN A 191 11.06 79.36 -4.93
CA ASN A 191 10.08 79.17 -5.99
C ASN A 191 10.18 77.82 -6.75
N ALA A 192 11.11 76.94 -6.39
CA ALA A 192 11.30 75.63 -7.01
C ALA A 192 11.23 74.52 -5.96
N HIS A 193 10.48 73.45 -6.22
CA HIS A 193 10.34 72.36 -5.24
C HIS A 193 11.69 71.73 -4.85
N PRO A 194 11.86 71.31 -3.58
CA PRO A 194 13.00 70.50 -3.19
C PRO A 194 12.97 69.16 -3.92
N ALA A 195 14.15 68.61 -4.19
CA ALA A 195 14.32 67.35 -4.90
C ALA A 195 15.01 66.29 -4.03
N CYS A 196 14.69 65.02 -4.23
CA CYS A 196 15.43 63.90 -3.67
C CYS A 196 16.29 63.26 -4.76
N SER A 197 17.47 62.75 -4.39
CA SER A 197 18.35 62.02 -5.33
C SER A 197 17.80 60.65 -5.75
N VAL A 198 16.79 60.11 -5.06
CA VAL A 198 16.18 58.81 -5.37
C VAL A 198 15.08 59.00 -6.41
N SER A 199 15.16 58.25 -7.51
CA SER A 199 14.18 58.32 -8.60
C SER A 199 12.77 57.96 -8.12
N GLY A 200 11.77 58.71 -8.60
CA GLY A 200 10.36 58.54 -8.20
C GLY A 200 9.97 59.27 -6.90
N HIS A 201 10.94 59.78 -6.14
CA HIS A 201 10.68 60.63 -4.97
C HIS A 201 10.62 62.11 -5.40
N ALA A 202 9.49 62.54 -5.94
CA ALA A 202 9.28 63.92 -6.37
C ALA A 202 7.90 64.43 -5.94
N LEU A 203 7.82 65.72 -5.64
CA LEU A 203 6.53 66.39 -5.49
C LEU A 203 5.89 66.53 -6.89
N PRO A 204 4.56 66.31 -7.01
CA PRO A 204 3.87 66.60 -8.26
C PRO A 204 4.02 68.09 -8.57
N LYS A 205 4.31 68.41 -9.84
CA LYS A 205 4.34 69.80 -10.29
C LYS A 205 2.94 70.38 -10.11
N GLN A 206 2.84 71.52 -9.44
CA GLN A 206 1.61 72.31 -9.46
C GLN A 206 1.55 72.99 -10.83
N GLU A 207 0.56 72.63 -11.63
CA GLU A 207 0.20 73.33 -12.88
C GLU A 207 -0.53 74.64 -12.57
#